data_AF-A0A3P7JH54-F1
#
_entry.id   AF-A0A3P7JH54-F1
#
_cell.length_a   1.000
_cell.length_b   1.000
_cell.length_c   1.000
_cell.angle_alpha   90.00
_cell.angle_beta   90.00
_cell.angle_gamma   90.00
#
_symmetry.space_group_name_H-M   'P 1'
#
loop_
_entity.id
_entity.type
_entity.pdbx_description
1 polymer ?
#
loop_
_entity_poly.entity_id
_entity_poly.type
_entity_poly.pdbx_seq_one_letter_code
_entity_poly.pdbx_strand_id
1 'polypeptide(L)'
;MQKEVIVLFIQTAEFELIMTTAEFELIMTVEGIVEATGMTFQARTSFLPDEILWGHKFKPMVLMNEKLSKYEIHYGLFDHTERVLDFDVTPVEPEELEEELAHHNNASGFM
;
A
#
# COMPACT_ATOMS: atom_id res chain seq x y z
N MET A 1 4.75 6.10 -10.54
CA MET A 1 3.93 6.25 -9.32
C MET A 1 3.36 4.87 -8.97
N GLN A 2 4.26 3.94 -8.64
CA GLN A 2 3.83 2.67 -8.07
C GLN A 2 3.53 2.95 -6.61
N LYS A 3 2.30 2.70 -6.18
CA LYS A 3 1.94 2.72 -4.77
C LYS A 3 2.48 1.42 -4.19
N GLU A 4 3.75 1.42 -3.84
CA GLU A 4 4.27 0.39 -2.96
C GLU A 4 3.63 0.62 -1.59
N VAL A 5 2.76 -0.33 -1.23
CA VAL A 5 2.76 -0.93 0.11
C VAL A 5 2.56 0.08 1.25
N ILE A 6 1.31 0.53 1.43
CA ILE A 6 0.81 0.69 2.80
C ILE A 6 0.28 -0.68 3.20
N VAL A 7 1.19 -1.58 3.53
CA VAL A 7 0.82 -2.80 4.27
C VAL A 7 0.97 -2.43 5.73
N LEU A 8 -0.13 -1.96 6.32
CA LEU A 8 -0.26 -1.99 7.77
C LEU A 8 -0.41 -3.47 8.15
N PHE A 9 0.71 -4.13 8.44
CA PHE A 9 0.70 -5.40 9.16
C PHE A 9 0.22 -5.09 10.59
N ILE A 10 -1.09 -5.18 10.83
CA ILE A 10 -1.62 -5.31 12.19
C ILE A 10 -2.06 -6.75 12.35
N GLN A 11 -1.20 -7.47 13.06
CA GLN A 11 -1.37 -8.86 13.43
C GLN A 11 -2.61 -8.98 14.34
N THR A 12 -3.53 -9.88 13.99
CA THR A 12 -4.69 -10.40 14.77
C THR A 12 -6.03 -9.66 14.67
N ALA A 13 -7.09 -10.46 14.49
CA ALA A 13 -8.49 -10.03 14.34
C ALA A 13 -9.10 -9.37 15.60
N GLU A 14 -8.51 -9.57 16.79
CA GLU A 14 -8.96 -8.91 18.02
C GLU A 14 -8.65 -7.40 18.03
N PHE A 15 -7.71 -6.94 17.20
CA PHE A 15 -7.36 -5.52 17.07
C PHE A 15 -8.32 -4.72 16.20
N GLU A 16 -9.11 -5.33 15.31
CA GLU A 16 -9.99 -4.60 14.38
C GLU A 16 -11.06 -3.76 15.14
N LEU A 17 -11.60 -4.30 16.24
CA LEU A 17 -12.57 -3.59 17.09
C LEU A 17 -11.92 -2.46 17.90
N ILE A 18 -10.68 -2.66 18.35
CA ILE A 18 -9.93 -1.65 19.12
C ILE A 18 -9.54 -0.50 18.19
N MET A 19 -9.06 -0.81 16.98
CA MET A 19 -8.61 0.17 16.02
C MET A 19 -9.76 1.00 15.46
N THR A 20 -10.93 0.42 15.22
CA THR A 20 -12.11 1.18 14.75
C THR A 20 -12.72 2.10 15.81
N THR A 21 -12.40 1.90 17.09
CA THR A 21 -12.86 2.74 18.21
C THR A 21 -11.77 3.63 18.79
N ALA A 22 -10.53 3.51 18.30
CA ALA A 22 -9.39 4.29 18.78
C ALA A 22 -9.47 5.74 18.28
N GLU A 23 -9.08 6.68 19.13
CA GLU A 23 -9.00 8.10 18.76
C GLU A 23 -7.65 8.40 18.11
N PHE A 24 -7.55 8.21 16.79
CA PHE A 24 -6.39 8.61 16.00
C PHE A 24 -6.77 9.09 14.60
N GLU A 25 -5.84 9.75 13.92
CA GLU A 25 -5.95 10.15 12.52
C GLU A 25 -4.64 9.79 11.80
N LEU A 26 -4.73 9.02 10.72
CA LEU A 26 -3.57 8.66 9.91
C LEU A 26 -3.29 9.78 8.90
N ILE A 27 -2.20 10.54 9.10
CA ILE A 27 -1.75 11.55 8.14
C ILE A 27 -0.80 10.91 7.12
N MET A 28 -1.21 10.89 5.85
CA MET A 28 -0.35 10.46 4.74
C MET A 28 0.24 11.68 4.02
N THR A 29 1.56 11.70 3.88
CA THR A 29 2.29 12.76 3.18
C THR A 29 3.13 12.16 2.06
N VAL A 30 3.05 12.75 0.86
CA VAL A 30 3.89 12.44 -0.29
C VAL A 30 4.69 13.68 -0.64
N GLU A 31 6.01 13.59 -0.58
CA GLU A 31 6.93 14.65 -0.96
C GLU A 31 7.67 14.28 -2.24
N GLY A 32 8.01 15.28 -3.03
CA GLY A 32 8.81 15.08 -4.24
C GLY A 32 9.28 16.38 -4.86
N ILE A 33 10.03 16.24 -5.94
CA ILE A 33 10.48 17.36 -6.76
C ILE A 33 9.83 17.23 -8.12
N VAL A 34 9.27 18.33 -8.62
CA VAL A 34 8.74 18.42 -9.98
C VAL A 34 9.92 18.60 -10.93
N GLU A 35 10.25 17.56 -11.69
CA GLU A 35 11.43 17.52 -12.57
C GLU A 35 11.53 18.73 -13.51
N ALA A 36 10.40 19.11 -14.12
CA ALA A 36 10.36 20.21 -15.09
C ALA A 36 10.66 21.60 -14.49
N THR A 37 10.49 21.78 -13.18
CA THR A 37 10.60 23.10 -12.53
C THR A 37 11.62 23.13 -11.40
N GLY A 38 12.10 21.97 -10.93
CA GLY A 38 12.94 21.85 -9.75
C GLY A 38 12.24 22.23 -8.43
N MET A 39 10.94 22.55 -8.47
CA MET A 39 10.19 22.93 -7.28
C MET A 39 9.85 21.69 -6.45
N THR A 40 9.97 21.81 -5.13
CA THR A 40 9.48 20.80 -4.20
C THR A 40 7.96 20.87 -4.11
N PHE A 41 7.31 19.71 -3.97
CA PHE A 41 5.90 19.62 -3.64
C PHE A 41 5.69 18.69 -2.46
N GLN A 42 4.61 18.94 -1.72
CA GLN A 42 4.13 18.10 -0.65
C GLN A 42 2.62 17.95 -0.80
N ALA A 43 2.16 16.73 -1.04
CA ALA A 43 0.75 16.38 -1.03
C ALA A 43 0.41 15.70 0.31
N ARG A 44 -0.72 16.06 0.91
CA ARG A 44 -1.17 15.53 2.20
C ARG A 44 -2.62 15.10 2.11
N THR A 45 -2.95 14.01 2.78
CA THR A 45 -4.32 13.55 3.04
C THR A 45 -4.36 12.87 4.40
N SER A 46 -5.55 12.63 4.93
CA SER A 46 -5.71 11.90 6.17
C SER A 46 -6.84 10.88 6.11
N PHE A 47 -6.80 9.94 7.05
CA PHE A 47 -7.82 8.92 7.24
C PHE A 47 -8.17 8.79 8.72
N LEU A 48 -9.46 8.85 9.02
CA LEU A 48 -10.02 8.44 10.30
C LEU A 48 -10.06 6.91 10.40
N PRO A 49 -10.20 6.34 11.62
CA PRO A 49 -10.16 4.90 11.80
C PRO A 49 -11.27 4.14 11.08
N ASP A 50 -12.44 4.77 10.89
CA ASP A 50 -13.59 4.24 10.17
C ASP A 50 -13.44 4.32 8.63
N GLU A 51 -12.48 5.09 8.13
CA GLU A 51 -12.11 5.16 6.71
C GLU A 51 -11.10 4.06 6.32
N ILE A 52 -10.54 3.34 7.31
CA ILE A 52 -9.56 2.27 7.09
C ILE A 52 -10.30 0.93 6.94
N LEU A 53 -10.30 0.41 5.71
CA LEU A 53 -10.93 -0.87 5.37
C LEU A 53 -10.00 -2.05 5.66
N TRP A 54 -10.09 -2.61 6.87
CA TRP A 54 -9.38 -3.84 7.24
C TRP A 54 -9.83 -5.04 6.40
N GLY A 55 -8.90 -5.96 6.09
CA GLY A 55 -9.19 -7.15 5.30
C GLY A 55 -9.61 -6.87 3.85
N HIS A 56 -9.30 -5.70 3.30
CA HIS A 56 -9.54 -5.36 1.91
C HIS A 56 -8.23 -5.20 1.13
N LYS A 57 -8.27 -5.46 -0.18
CA LYS A 57 -7.18 -5.16 -1.10
C LYS A 57 -7.67 -4.28 -2.25
N PHE A 58 -6.79 -3.44 -2.78
CA PHE A 58 -7.08 -2.68 -4.00
C PHE A 58 -7.12 -3.60 -5.22
N LYS A 59 -8.03 -3.32 -6.16
CA LYS A 59 -8.03 -4.02 -7.44
C LYS A 59 -6.83 -3.59 -8.30
N PRO A 60 -6.19 -4.53 -9.04
CA PRO A 60 -5.14 -4.17 -9.98
C PRO A 60 -5.65 -3.17 -11.02
N MET A 61 -5.04 -2.00 -11.10
CA MET A 61 -5.43 -0.94 -12.04
C MET A 61 -4.51 -0.84 -13.27
N VAL A 62 -3.40 -1.57 -13.27
CA VAL A 62 -2.42 -1.61 -14.37
C VAL A 62 -2.61 -2.91 -15.13
N LEU A 63 -2.93 -2.81 -16.42
CA LEU A 63 -3.14 -3.96 -17.30
C LEU A 63 -2.21 -3.86 -18.51
N MET A 64 -1.72 -5.00 -18.99
CA MET A 64 -0.98 -5.06 -20.25
C MET A 64 -1.97 -5.09 -21.42
N ASN A 65 -1.91 -4.10 -22.29
CA ASN A 65 -2.56 -4.16 -23.59
C ASN A 65 -1.65 -4.95 -24.55
N GLU A 66 -1.97 -6.24 -24.74
CA GLU A 66 -1.20 -7.15 -25.60
C GLU A 66 -1.12 -6.69 -27.07
N LYS A 67 -2.14 -5.96 -27.56
CA LYS A 67 -2.17 -5.49 -28.95
C LYS A 67 -1.23 -4.32 -29.19
N LEU A 68 -1.07 -3.46 -28.18
CA LEU A 68 -0.22 -2.28 -28.24
C LEU A 68 1.15 -2.50 -27.58
N SER A 69 1.34 -3.64 -26.92
CA SER A 69 2.51 -3.97 -26.09
C SER A 69 2.83 -2.85 -25.08
N LYS A 70 1.80 -2.33 -24.42
CA LYS A 70 1.91 -1.21 -23.47
C LYS A 70 1.09 -1.48 -22.21
N TYR A 71 1.55 -0.95 -21.09
CA TYR A 71 0.76 -0.88 -19.87
C TYR A 71 -0.25 0.26 -19.94
N GLU A 72 -1.49 -0.05 -19.63
CA GLU A 72 -2.59 0.89 -19.52
C GLU A 72 -3.07 0.98 -18.09
N ILE A 73 -3.49 2.19 -17.70
CA ILE A 73 -3.97 2.49 -16.34
C ILE A 73 -5.48 2.72 -16.40
N HIS A 74 -6.22 1.88 -15.69
CA HIS A 74 -7.67 2.01 -15.53
C HIS A 74 -7.98 2.88 -14.31
N TYR A 75 -8.03 4.20 -14.50
CA TYR A 75 -8.27 5.15 -13.41
C TYR A 75 -9.60 4.95 -12.68
N GLY A 76 -10.62 4.37 -13.34
CA GLY A 76 -11.88 4.00 -12.68
C GLY A 76 -11.76 2.88 -11.64
N LEU A 77 -10.59 2.23 -11.52
CA LEU A 77 -10.29 1.24 -10.48
C LEU A 77 -9.44 1.83 -9.35
N PHE A 78 -9.14 3.13 -9.38
CA PHE A 78 -8.18 3.74 -8.45
C PHE A 78 -8.58 3.62 -6.98
N ASP A 79 -9.87 3.73 -6.70
CA ASP A 79 -10.49 3.64 -5.38
C ASP A 79 -11.24 2.31 -5.16
N HIS A 80 -11.20 1.41 -6.14
CA HIS A 80 -11.89 0.12 -6.06
C HIS A 80 -11.13 -0.87 -5.16
N THR A 81 -11.81 -1.32 -4.10
CA THR A 81 -11.32 -2.37 -3.20
C THR A 81 -12.21 -3.62 -3.24
N GLU A 82 -11.67 -4.75 -2.80
CA GLU A 82 -12.42 -5.98 -2.59
C GLU A 82 -12.01 -6.65 -1.28
N ARG A 83 -12.99 -7.27 -0.61
CA ARG A 83 -12.76 -7.99 0.65
C ARG A 83 -11.98 -9.27 0.39
N VAL A 84 -10.98 -9.53 1.23
CA VAL A 84 -10.19 -10.76 1.23
C VAL A 84 -10.74 -11.67 2.31
N LEU A 85 -11.17 -12.87 1.92
CA LEU A 85 -11.76 -13.86 2.83
C LEU A 85 -10.69 -14.71 3.53
N ASP A 86 -9.56 -14.94 2.85
CA ASP A 86 -8.42 -15.71 3.36
C ASP A 86 -7.27 -14.78 3.78
N PHE A 87 -7.55 -13.80 4.63
CA PHE A 87 -6.47 -13.07 5.32
C PHE A 87 -5.97 -13.98 6.46
N ASP A 88 -5.32 -15.08 6.08
CA ASP A 88 -4.68 -15.99 7.03
C ASP A 88 -3.44 -15.27 7.54
N VAL A 89 -3.61 -14.57 8.67
CA VAL A 89 -2.51 -13.98 9.41
C VAL A 89 -1.76 -15.14 10.03
N THR A 90 -0.93 -15.83 9.25
CA THR A 90 0.09 -16.69 9.84
C THR A 90 0.98 -15.78 10.69
N PRO A 91 1.17 -16.07 11.98
CA PRO A 91 2.26 -15.49 12.76
C PRO A 91 3.56 -15.69 11.99
N VAL A 92 4.03 -14.63 11.34
CA VAL A 92 5.40 -14.59 10.84
C VAL A 92 6.21 -14.31 12.09
N GLU A 93 6.95 -15.31 12.55
CA GLU A 93 7.86 -15.12 13.66
C GLU A 93 8.88 -14.02 13.29
N PRO A 94 9.28 -13.14 14.24
CA PRO A 94 10.12 -11.98 13.94
C PRO A 94 11.40 -12.32 13.15
N GLU A 95 11.93 -13.53 13.32
CA GLU A 95 13.13 -14.03 12.65
C GLU A 95 12.95 -14.22 11.13
N GLU A 96 11.77 -14.63 10.67
CA GLU A 96 11.47 -14.85 9.24
C GLU A 96 11.33 -13.52 8.48
N LEU A 97 10.85 -12.46 9.17
CA LEU A 97 10.70 -11.12 8.60
C LEU A 97 12.07 -10.44 8.38
N GLU A 98 13.03 -10.67 9.28
CA GLU A 98 14.40 -10.19 9.12
C GLU A 98 15.10 -10.85 7.92
N GLU A 99 14.85 -12.15 7.68
CA GLU A 99 15.38 -12.86 6.51
C GLU A 99 14.80 -12.35 5.19
N GLU A 100 13.50 -12.10 5.08
CA GLU A 100 12.90 -11.54 3.83
C GLU A 100 13.42 -10.12 3.53
N LEU A 101 13.51 -9.26 4.55
CA LEU A 101 14.04 -7.90 4.39
C LEU A 101 15.52 -7.90 3.98
N ALA A 102 16.31 -8.87 4.49
CA ALA A 102 17.70 -9.03 4.09
C ALA A 102 17.86 -9.46 2.62
N HIS A 103 16.94 -10.29 2.09
CA HIS A 103 16.97 -10.73 0.70
C HIS A 103 16.47 -9.66 -0.28
N HIS A 104 15.58 -8.76 0.12
CA HIS A 104 15.08 -7.69 -0.75
C HIS A 104 16.09 -6.54 -0.94
N ASN A 105 17.09 -6.41 -0.05
CA ASN A 105 18.11 -5.35 -0.10
C ASN A 105 19.20 -5.57 -1.17
N ASN A 106 19.16 -6.65 -1.95
CA ASN A 106 20.16 -6.94 -2.98
C ASN A 106 19.66 -6.80 -4.43
N ALA A 107 18.41 -6.37 -4.64
CA ALA A 107 17.82 -6.22 -5.98
C ALA A 107 17.75 -4.77 -6.51
N SER A 108 18.52 -3.82 -5.94
CA SER A 108 18.76 -2.53 -6.60
C SER A 108 19.88 -2.69 -7.63
N GLY A 109 19.54 -3.32 -8.76
CA GLY A 109 20.39 -3.45 -9.94
C GLY A 109 20.49 -2.16 -10.74
N PHE A 110 20.95 -1.07 -10.12
CA PHE A 110 21.45 0.09 -10.86
C PHE A 110 22.96 -0.07 -11.05
N MET A 111 23.34 -0.48 -12.25
CA MET A 111 24.63 -0.16 -12.86
C MET A 111 24.40 0.72 -14.07
#